data_AF-A0A6N7TR26-F1
#
_entry.id   AF-A0A6N7TR26-F1
#
_cell.length_a   1.000
_cell.length_b   1.000
_cell.length_c   1.000
_cell.angle_alpha   90.00
_cell.angle_beta   90.00
_cell.angle_gamma   90.00
#
_symmetry.space_group_name_H-M   'P 1'
#
loop_
_entity.id
_entity.type
_entity.pdbx_description
1 polymer ?
#
loop_
_entity_poly.entity_id
_entity_poly.type
_entity_poly.pdbx_seq_one_letter_code
_entity_poly.pdbx_strand_id
1 'polypeptide(L)'
;MYKIRKVEFLNHPILENLSLDFCDANGYAADTVIFAGENGVGKSTILNALYDLTSQRPNFEANVEYEFGEQTIHLKYYWKKFNISQRYVVVDDGTGSEQIAGGDAAREKYPIHAIFSDVDINFHSNDLTSVTSLTLDGKKESRRSSDNLPTEIKQLLIDIQALDDADIAYWVKMHPGTNTDKINIHERMPRFTKAFARMFDNLEYSRIQNINGHKAILFTKNGKLIPIDALSSGEKQIVYRGCFLLKDANAMNGAVVFIDEPEISLHPKWQMKVMDYYKGIFTDEFGCQTSQIFAVTHSPFIIHNENRRRDKVIVLTRDSSGSIIVKDRPEYYKCSSVEAIQDAFEIHDFDSGTQTVYLEGRTDEKYFKKTAEVFDMDLPFQFKWIGYIDSNGQEVNTGKDSVNKAVHFLISQNLPFTNIALLDSDTNVKAHSQKNVIITSVRKYENAKGIRVGIENALVLDNIDLDQFRIEKKTIDDYGGAKVITEFQKMKCCDFICNLERDEQRKILVHLKEEIDTLKGLFACCK
;
A
#
# COMPACT_ATOMS: atom_id res chain seq x y z
N MET A 1 -12.74 7.55 -24.28
CA MET A 1 -13.11 7.09 -22.91
C MET A 1 -13.50 8.30 -22.09
N TYR A 2 -14.38 8.13 -21.11
CA TYR A 2 -14.67 9.19 -20.13
C TYR A 2 -13.55 9.21 -19.08
N LYS A 3 -13.10 10.39 -18.70
CA LYS A 3 -12.19 10.58 -17.56
C LYS A 3 -12.71 11.68 -16.65
N ILE A 4 -12.62 11.48 -15.34
CA ILE A 4 -12.95 12.49 -14.35
C ILE A 4 -11.81 13.52 -14.34
N ARG A 5 -12.16 14.77 -14.61
CA ARG A 5 -11.27 15.94 -14.51
C ARG A 5 -11.31 16.54 -13.12
N LYS A 6 -12.52 16.74 -12.59
CA LYS A 6 -12.75 17.42 -11.31
C LYS A 6 -13.95 16.84 -10.61
N VAL A 7 -13.93 16.88 -9.27
CA VAL A 7 -15.11 16.61 -8.44
C VAL A 7 -15.19 17.63 -7.33
N GLU A 8 -16.40 18.09 -7.05
CA GLU A 8 -16.74 18.90 -5.89
C GLU A 8 -17.80 18.13 -5.09
N PHE A 9 -17.42 17.61 -3.93
CA PHE A 9 -18.38 17.02 -3.00
C PHE A 9 -19.13 18.13 -2.28
N LEU A 10 -20.43 17.96 -2.07
CA LEU A 10 -21.29 18.97 -1.44
C LEU A 10 -21.96 18.37 -0.21
N ASN A 11 -21.68 18.96 0.96
CA ASN A 11 -22.22 18.54 2.25
C ASN A 11 -22.07 17.02 2.51
N HIS A 12 -20.97 16.42 2.04
CA HIS A 12 -20.73 15.00 2.22
C HIS A 12 -20.44 14.73 3.72
N PRO A 13 -20.99 13.67 4.33
CA PRO A 13 -20.89 13.44 5.79
C PRO A 13 -19.46 13.34 6.34
N ILE A 14 -18.53 12.87 5.50
CA ILE A 14 -17.09 12.74 5.83
C ILE A 14 -16.22 13.75 5.07
N LEU A 15 -16.41 13.89 3.75
CA LEU A 15 -15.62 14.75 2.86
C LEU A 15 -16.04 16.23 2.88
N GLU A 16 -17.13 16.58 3.56
CA GLU A 16 -17.65 17.95 3.64
C GLU A 16 -17.82 18.58 2.24
N ASN A 17 -17.24 19.77 2.03
CA ASN A 17 -17.24 20.51 0.76
C ASN A 17 -15.87 20.42 0.06
N LEU A 18 -15.32 19.20 -0.04
CA LEU A 18 -14.01 18.96 -0.65
C LEU A 18 -14.07 19.04 -2.18
N SER A 19 -13.16 19.82 -2.77
CA SER A 19 -12.95 19.89 -4.22
C SER A 19 -11.61 19.25 -4.59
N LEU A 20 -11.62 18.41 -5.62
CA LEU A 20 -10.45 17.70 -6.12
C LEU A 20 -10.29 17.93 -7.63
N ASP A 21 -9.07 18.27 -8.04
CA ASP A 21 -8.68 18.42 -9.44
C ASP A 21 -7.73 17.28 -9.84
N PHE A 22 -8.11 16.53 -10.87
CA PHE A 22 -7.38 15.39 -11.42
C PHE A 22 -6.64 15.71 -12.72
N CYS A 23 -6.60 16.98 -13.14
CA CYS A 23 -5.94 17.38 -14.37
C CYS A 23 -4.42 17.45 -14.22
N ASP A 24 -3.71 17.15 -15.31
CA ASP A 24 -2.28 17.39 -15.47
C ASP A 24 -1.97 18.89 -15.66
N ALA A 25 -0.69 19.23 -15.81
CA ALA A 25 -0.25 20.61 -16.00
C ALA A 25 -0.78 21.27 -17.29
N ASN A 26 -1.26 20.48 -18.26
CA ASN A 26 -1.84 20.97 -19.51
C ASN A 26 -3.38 21.09 -19.43
N GLY A 27 -3.99 20.72 -18.30
CA GLY A 27 -5.43 20.79 -18.09
C GLY A 27 -6.22 19.57 -18.56
N TYR A 28 -5.57 18.49 -18.98
CA TYR A 28 -6.22 17.22 -19.35
C TYR A 28 -6.29 16.28 -18.16
N ALA A 29 -7.31 15.43 -18.06
CA ALA A 29 -7.41 14.46 -16.96
C ALA A 29 -6.22 13.49 -16.99
N ALA A 30 -5.57 13.33 -15.83
CA ALA A 30 -4.50 12.36 -15.66
C ALA A 30 -5.02 10.94 -15.93
N ASP A 31 -4.18 10.13 -16.59
CA ASP A 31 -4.46 8.72 -16.86
C ASP A 31 -4.53 7.93 -15.54
N THR A 32 -3.65 8.27 -14.60
CA THR A 32 -3.60 7.66 -13.27
C THR A 32 -3.54 8.74 -12.20
N VAL A 33 -4.38 8.62 -11.17
CA VAL A 33 -4.38 9.46 -9.98
C VAL A 33 -4.11 8.59 -8.76
N ILE A 34 -3.16 9.01 -7.93
CA ILE A 34 -2.75 8.29 -6.72
C ILE A 34 -3.00 9.20 -5.53
N PHE A 35 -3.86 8.78 -4.61
CA PHE A 35 -4.05 9.45 -3.34
C PHE A 35 -3.11 8.87 -2.29
N ALA A 36 -2.37 9.75 -1.62
CA ALA A 36 -1.47 9.42 -0.53
C ALA A 36 -1.74 10.33 0.67
N GLY A 37 -1.31 9.90 1.86
CA GLY A 37 -1.59 10.60 3.11
C GLY A 37 -1.70 9.63 4.27
N GLU A 38 -1.73 10.15 5.49
CA GLU A 38 -1.76 9.34 6.70
C GLU A 38 -3.01 8.48 6.86
N ASN A 39 -2.98 7.54 7.81
CA ASN A 39 -4.15 6.72 8.13
C ASN A 39 -5.31 7.63 8.60
N GLY A 40 -6.52 7.37 8.12
CA GLY A 40 -7.71 8.10 8.58
C GLY A 40 -7.93 9.49 7.96
N VAL A 41 -7.14 9.93 6.98
CA VAL A 41 -7.34 11.22 6.27
C VAL A 41 -8.44 11.18 5.18
N GLY A 42 -9.16 10.06 5.02
CA GLY A 42 -10.29 9.94 4.09
C GLY A 42 -9.97 9.43 2.68
N LYS A 43 -8.76 8.92 2.43
CA LYS A 43 -8.35 8.30 1.13
C LYS A 43 -9.37 7.31 0.58
N SER A 44 -9.64 6.22 1.30
CA SER A 44 -10.60 5.21 0.85
C SER A 44 -12.02 5.79 0.76
N THR A 45 -12.38 6.78 1.57
CA THR A 45 -13.68 7.47 1.45
C THR A 45 -13.81 8.20 0.12
N ILE A 46 -12.77 8.92 -0.32
CA ILE A 46 -12.75 9.55 -1.65
C ILE A 46 -12.84 8.49 -2.75
N LEU A 47 -12.07 7.40 -2.64
CA LEU A 47 -12.08 6.33 -3.63
C LEU A 47 -13.48 5.70 -3.77
N ASN A 48 -14.15 5.43 -2.64
CA ASN A 48 -15.53 4.92 -2.61
C ASN A 48 -16.53 5.93 -3.20
N ALA A 49 -16.41 7.21 -2.85
CA ALA A 49 -17.30 8.25 -3.37
C ALA A 49 -17.17 8.41 -4.90
N LEU A 50 -15.94 8.37 -5.44
CA LEU A 50 -15.73 8.39 -6.88
C LEU A 50 -16.32 7.14 -7.58
N TYR A 51 -16.24 5.98 -6.94
CA TYR A 51 -16.92 4.78 -7.43
C TYR A 51 -18.43 4.89 -7.42
N ASP A 52 -19.03 5.46 -6.38
CA ASP A 52 -20.48 5.66 -6.30
C ASP A 52 -20.97 6.62 -7.38
N LEU A 53 -20.21 7.69 -7.67
CA LEU A 53 -20.51 8.62 -8.76
C LEU A 53 -20.42 7.95 -10.13
N THR A 54 -19.33 7.21 -10.40
CA THR A 54 -19.09 6.56 -11.71
C THR A 54 -19.98 5.34 -11.95
N SER A 55 -20.36 4.62 -10.90
CA SER A 55 -21.37 3.55 -10.96
C SER A 55 -22.81 4.08 -10.97
N GLN A 56 -22.98 5.40 -10.91
CA GLN A 56 -24.25 6.13 -10.85
C GLN A 56 -25.16 5.71 -9.69
N ARG A 57 -24.57 5.39 -8.55
CA ARG A 57 -25.28 5.08 -7.30
C ARG A 57 -24.87 6.00 -6.13
N PRO A 58 -24.75 7.33 -6.33
CA PRO A 58 -24.37 8.22 -5.25
C PRO A 58 -25.45 8.31 -4.17
N ASN A 59 -24.99 8.50 -2.94
CA ASN A 59 -25.80 8.82 -1.75
C ASN A 59 -25.40 10.19 -1.17
N PHE A 60 -25.00 11.11 -2.04
CA PHE A 60 -24.55 12.44 -1.66
C PHE A 60 -24.66 13.37 -2.86
N GLU A 61 -24.52 14.67 -2.60
CA GLU A 61 -24.53 15.70 -3.63
C GLU A 61 -23.10 15.96 -4.11
N ALA A 62 -22.93 16.17 -5.41
CA ALA A 62 -21.63 16.46 -5.99
C ALA A 62 -21.76 17.11 -7.37
N ASN A 63 -20.77 17.90 -7.75
CA ASN A 63 -20.54 18.32 -9.12
C ASN A 63 -19.34 17.54 -9.68
N VAL A 64 -19.48 16.94 -10.86
CA VAL A 64 -18.41 16.17 -11.49
C VAL A 64 -18.18 16.66 -12.90
N GLU A 65 -16.93 16.91 -13.25
CA GLU A 65 -16.51 17.27 -14.59
C GLU A 65 -15.81 16.08 -15.25
N TYR A 66 -16.32 15.64 -16.41
CA TYR A 66 -15.73 14.59 -17.22
C TYR A 66 -15.18 15.16 -18.52
N GLU A 67 -14.04 14.65 -19.00
CA GLU A 67 -13.62 14.78 -20.40
C GLU A 67 -14.01 13.53 -21.20
N PHE A 68 -14.40 13.76 -22.46
CA PHE A 68 -14.59 12.74 -23.46
C PHE A 68 -14.10 13.27 -24.82
N GLY A 69 -12.91 12.85 -25.24
CA GLY A 69 -12.23 13.45 -26.39
C GLY A 69 -11.87 14.91 -26.09
N GLU A 70 -12.28 15.83 -26.96
CA GLU A 70 -12.09 17.28 -26.75
C GLU A 70 -13.26 17.93 -26.00
N GLN A 71 -14.30 17.17 -25.66
CA GLN A 71 -15.50 17.68 -25.01
C GLN A 71 -15.41 17.52 -23.50
N THR A 72 -16.05 18.46 -22.80
CA THR A 72 -16.23 18.40 -21.34
C THR A 72 -17.71 18.32 -21.02
N ILE A 73 -18.07 17.44 -20.08
CA ILE A 73 -19.44 17.23 -19.61
C ILE A 73 -19.45 17.50 -18.11
N HIS A 74 -20.41 18.32 -17.66
CA HIS A 74 -20.58 18.65 -16.25
C HIS A 74 -21.83 17.96 -15.73
N LEU A 75 -21.69 17.08 -14.76
CA LEU A 75 -22.79 16.35 -14.13
C LEU A 75 -23.02 16.88 -12.71
N LYS A 76 -24.25 17.28 -12.40
CA LYS A 76 -24.68 17.69 -11.07
C LYS A 76 -25.54 16.60 -10.45
N TYR A 77 -25.18 16.20 -9.24
CA TYR A 77 -25.91 15.23 -8.44
C TYR A 77 -26.51 15.92 -7.23
N TYR A 78 -27.83 15.86 -7.07
CA TYR A 78 -28.54 16.48 -5.95
C TYR A 78 -29.79 15.70 -5.53
N TRP A 79 -30.26 15.93 -4.30
CA TRP A 79 -31.44 15.25 -3.78
C TRP A 79 -32.74 15.81 -4.34
N LYS A 80 -33.65 14.92 -4.73
CA LYS A 80 -35.05 15.25 -5.06
C LYS A 80 -36.00 14.44 -4.18
N LYS A 81 -37.06 15.08 -3.71
CA LYS A 81 -38.09 14.41 -2.90
C LYS A 81 -39.02 13.62 -3.82
N PHE A 82 -39.22 12.34 -3.51
CA PHE A 82 -40.30 11.55 -4.09
C PHE A 82 -41.60 11.78 -3.32
N ASN A 83 -41.50 11.78 -1.99
CA ASN A 83 -42.58 12.12 -1.06
C ASN A 83 -41.97 12.70 0.23
N ILE A 84 -42.75 12.79 1.31
CA ILE A 84 -42.32 13.41 2.57
C ILE A 84 -41.14 12.66 3.23
N SER A 85 -41.04 11.34 3.07
CA SER A 85 -40.04 10.49 3.74
C SER A 85 -38.97 9.91 2.81
N GLN A 86 -39.21 9.89 1.49
CA GLN A 86 -38.30 9.30 0.52
C GLN A 86 -37.70 10.35 -0.41
N ARG A 87 -36.38 10.29 -0.55
CA ARG A 87 -35.58 11.08 -1.48
C ARG A 87 -34.75 10.16 -2.37
N TYR A 88 -34.43 10.63 -3.57
CA TYR A 88 -33.54 9.97 -4.52
C TYR A 88 -32.57 11.00 -5.08
N VAL A 89 -31.42 10.54 -5.56
CA VAL A 89 -30.45 11.41 -6.24
C VAL A 89 -30.80 11.48 -7.72
N VAL A 90 -30.82 12.69 -8.26
CA VAL A 90 -30.91 12.94 -9.70
C VAL A 90 -29.56 13.36 -10.25
N VAL A 91 -29.35 13.10 -11.54
CA VAL A 91 -28.21 13.58 -12.32
C VAL A 91 -28.70 14.52 -13.42
N ASP A 92 -28.08 15.70 -13.50
CA ASP A 92 -28.37 16.74 -14.47
C ASP A 92 -27.08 17.21 -15.13
N ASP A 93 -27.06 17.26 -16.47
CA ASP A 93 -25.94 17.79 -17.25
C ASP A 93 -26.19 19.21 -17.79
N GLY A 94 -27.30 19.84 -17.36
CA GLY A 94 -27.77 21.14 -17.86
C GLY A 94 -28.40 21.06 -19.25
N THR A 95 -28.53 19.86 -19.84
CA THR A 95 -29.10 19.64 -21.16
C THR A 95 -30.28 18.66 -21.12
N GLY A 96 -31.48 19.15 -21.46
CA GLY A 96 -32.69 18.33 -21.45
C GLY A 96 -33.21 18.05 -20.04
N SER A 97 -33.79 16.86 -19.83
CA SER A 97 -34.45 16.50 -18.57
C SER A 97 -33.52 15.80 -17.59
N GLU A 98 -33.64 16.17 -16.32
CA GLU A 98 -33.03 15.49 -15.17
C GLU A 98 -33.32 13.98 -15.22
N GLN A 99 -32.32 13.16 -14.88
CA GLN A 99 -32.48 11.70 -14.81
C GLN A 99 -32.32 11.20 -13.38
N ILE A 100 -32.99 10.10 -13.02
CA ILE A 100 -32.73 9.40 -11.76
C ILE A 100 -31.35 8.75 -11.85
N ALA A 101 -30.45 9.05 -10.91
CA ALA A 101 -29.12 8.46 -10.90
C ALA A 101 -29.22 6.93 -10.81
N GLY A 102 -28.56 6.24 -11.76
CA GLY A 102 -28.54 4.78 -11.81
C GLY A 102 -29.77 4.14 -12.44
N GLY A 103 -30.76 4.92 -12.88
CA GLY A 103 -31.85 4.46 -13.74
C GLY A 103 -31.41 4.22 -15.19
N ASP A 104 -32.21 3.49 -15.96
CA ASP A 104 -31.83 3.04 -17.32
C ASP A 104 -31.53 4.22 -18.26
N ALA A 105 -32.36 5.28 -18.22
CA ALA A 105 -32.13 6.49 -19.02
C ALA A 105 -30.82 7.22 -18.68
N ALA A 106 -30.41 7.24 -17.40
CA ALA A 106 -29.13 7.82 -17.00
C ALA A 106 -27.95 6.96 -17.47
N ARG A 107 -28.07 5.63 -17.42
CA ARG A 107 -27.04 4.69 -17.89
C ARG A 107 -26.87 4.73 -19.41
N GLU A 108 -27.96 4.90 -20.15
CA GLU A 108 -27.93 5.05 -21.61
C GLU A 108 -27.32 6.39 -22.01
N LYS A 109 -27.70 7.49 -21.34
CA LYS A 109 -27.17 8.82 -21.61
C LYS A 109 -25.69 8.98 -21.22
N TYR A 110 -25.29 8.36 -20.12
CA TYR A 110 -23.92 8.43 -19.59
C TYR A 110 -23.34 7.02 -19.42
N PRO A 111 -22.82 6.38 -20.48
CA PRO A 111 -22.33 5.00 -20.45
C PRO A 111 -20.95 4.89 -19.78
N ILE A 112 -20.88 5.26 -18.50
CA ILE A 112 -19.68 5.25 -17.66
C ILE A 112 -19.73 3.97 -16.80
N HIS A 113 -18.63 3.24 -16.78
CA HIS A 113 -18.50 1.99 -16.03
C HIS A 113 -17.33 2.08 -15.06
N ALA A 114 -17.45 1.36 -13.94
CA ALA A 114 -16.49 1.39 -12.85
C ALA A 114 -16.07 -0.03 -12.43
N ILE A 115 -14.78 -0.23 -12.20
CA ILE A 115 -14.25 -1.47 -11.62
C ILE A 115 -13.56 -1.11 -10.32
N PHE A 116 -13.99 -1.69 -9.20
CA PHE A 116 -13.39 -1.47 -7.89
C PHE A 116 -12.72 -2.75 -7.38
N SER A 117 -11.41 -2.69 -7.14
CA SER A 117 -10.67 -3.74 -6.47
C SER A 117 -10.35 -3.31 -5.04
N ASP A 118 -11.09 -3.91 -4.10
CA ASP A 118 -10.86 -3.77 -2.66
C ASP A 118 -9.55 -4.42 -2.21
N VAL A 119 -9.22 -4.10 -0.97
CA VAL A 119 -8.22 -4.77 -0.16
C VAL A 119 -8.71 -6.18 0.16
N ASP A 120 -8.02 -7.20 -0.37
CA ASP A 120 -8.26 -8.59 0.00
C ASP A 120 -7.18 -9.07 0.98
N ILE A 121 -7.61 -9.44 2.19
CA ILE A 121 -6.77 -10.01 3.24
C ILE A 121 -7.11 -11.48 3.53
N ASN A 122 -8.17 -12.02 2.91
CA ASN A 122 -8.65 -13.36 3.20
C ASN A 122 -8.57 -14.23 1.94
N PHE A 123 -7.49 -14.99 1.84
CA PHE A 123 -7.25 -15.86 0.69
C PHE A 123 -7.80 -17.28 0.85
N HIS A 124 -8.71 -17.51 1.81
CA HIS A 124 -9.40 -18.78 1.92
C HIS A 124 -10.40 -18.94 0.76
N SER A 125 -10.43 -20.13 0.19
CA SER A 125 -11.34 -20.46 -0.91
C SER A 125 -11.83 -21.89 -0.76
N ASN A 126 -13.01 -22.14 -1.30
CA ASN A 126 -13.59 -23.47 -1.31
C ASN A 126 -12.89 -24.36 -2.35
N ASP A 127 -12.81 -25.65 -2.07
CA ASP A 127 -12.41 -26.63 -3.05
C ASP A 127 -13.47 -26.74 -4.14
N LEU A 128 -13.06 -26.60 -5.41
CA LEU A 128 -13.95 -26.62 -6.57
C LEU A 128 -13.88 -27.98 -7.26
N THR A 129 -15.03 -28.48 -7.72
CA THR A 129 -15.14 -29.80 -8.35
C THR A 129 -15.66 -29.75 -9.78
N SER A 130 -16.27 -28.63 -10.18
CA SER A 130 -16.97 -28.48 -11.46
C SER A 130 -16.37 -27.40 -12.37
N VAL A 131 -16.74 -27.49 -13.65
CA VAL A 131 -16.59 -26.42 -14.65
C VAL A 131 -17.97 -25.75 -14.77
N THR A 132 -18.02 -24.43 -14.86
CA THR A 132 -19.25 -23.66 -15.07
C THR A 132 -19.23 -22.96 -16.43
N SER A 133 -20.26 -22.17 -16.72
CA SER A 133 -20.43 -21.46 -18.00
C SER A 133 -19.94 -20.01 -17.95
N LEU A 134 -18.94 -19.69 -17.10
CA LEU A 134 -18.40 -18.33 -17.06
C LEU A 134 -17.69 -18.02 -18.38
N THR A 135 -18.00 -16.87 -18.95
CA THR A 135 -17.35 -16.34 -20.15
C THR A 135 -16.60 -15.06 -19.83
N LEU A 136 -15.49 -14.83 -20.54
CA LEU A 136 -14.77 -13.56 -20.47
C LEU A 136 -15.49 -12.50 -21.29
N ASP A 137 -15.36 -11.24 -20.85
CA ASP A 137 -15.89 -10.07 -21.56
C ASP A 137 -17.40 -10.16 -21.83
N GLY A 138 -18.13 -10.92 -21.00
CA GLY A 138 -19.57 -11.16 -21.14
C GLY A 138 -20.44 -10.09 -20.49
N LYS A 139 -19.83 -9.19 -19.69
CA LYS A 139 -20.54 -8.19 -18.89
C LYS A 139 -20.00 -6.78 -19.15
N LYS A 140 -20.93 -5.83 -19.27
CA LYS A 140 -20.66 -4.38 -19.34
C LYS A 140 -21.38 -3.64 -18.21
N GLU A 141 -21.03 -3.97 -16.98
CA GLU A 141 -21.63 -3.38 -15.79
C GLU A 141 -20.55 -3.02 -14.78
N SER A 142 -20.79 -1.96 -14.00
CA SER A 142 -19.90 -1.59 -12.91
C SER A 142 -19.87 -2.69 -11.85
N ARG A 143 -18.69 -2.98 -11.32
CA ARG A 143 -18.48 -4.09 -10.39
C ARG A 143 -17.42 -3.77 -9.36
N ARG A 144 -17.53 -4.45 -8.21
CA ARG A 144 -16.62 -4.37 -7.08
C ARG A 144 -16.25 -5.80 -6.66
N SER A 145 -15.00 -6.02 -6.29
CA SER A 145 -14.55 -7.33 -5.78
C SER A 145 -15.32 -7.71 -4.51
N SER A 146 -15.60 -8.99 -4.34
CA SER A 146 -16.31 -9.53 -3.17
C SER A 146 -15.34 -10.19 -2.18
N ASP A 147 -15.80 -10.47 -0.96
CA ASP A 147 -15.03 -11.25 0.03
C ASP A 147 -14.79 -12.71 -0.41
N ASN A 148 -15.49 -13.18 -1.44
CA ASN A 148 -15.34 -14.53 -2.00
C ASN A 148 -14.49 -14.53 -3.28
N LEU A 149 -13.74 -13.45 -3.52
CA LEU A 149 -12.91 -13.27 -4.71
C LEU A 149 -12.00 -14.48 -4.99
N PRO A 150 -11.28 -15.07 -4.02
CA PRO A 150 -10.45 -16.25 -4.27
C PRO A 150 -11.21 -17.40 -4.96
N THR A 151 -12.41 -17.74 -4.46
CA THR A 151 -13.25 -18.80 -5.04
C THR A 151 -13.72 -18.43 -6.45
N GLU A 152 -14.17 -17.18 -6.65
CA GLU A 152 -14.64 -16.70 -7.96
C GLU A 152 -13.54 -16.76 -9.02
N ILE A 153 -12.31 -16.40 -8.65
CA ILE A 153 -11.16 -16.44 -9.56
C ILE A 153 -10.70 -17.87 -9.81
N LYS A 154 -10.71 -18.75 -8.81
CA LYS A 154 -10.42 -20.17 -9.04
C LYS A 154 -11.40 -20.75 -10.05
N GLN A 155 -12.70 -20.48 -9.91
CA GLN A 155 -13.72 -20.94 -10.86
C GLN A 155 -13.48 -20.35 -12.25
N LEU A 156 -13.15 -19.06 -12.33
CA LEU A 156 -12.84 -18.39 -13.59
C LEU A 156 -11.68 -19.09 -14.33
N LEU A 157 -10.56 -19.34 -13.64
CA LEU A 157 -9.39 -19.99 -14.25
C LEU A 157 -9.70 -21.43 -14.70
N ILE A 158 -10.48 -22.17 -13.91
CA ILE A 158 -10.98 -23.51 -14.27
C ILE A 158 -11.78 -23.47 -15.56
N ASP A 159 -12.72 -22.53 -15.68
CA ASP A 159 -13.61 -22.44 -16.83
C ASP A 159 -12.85 -22.00 -18.08
N ILE A 160 -11.93 -21.04 -17.94
CA ILE A 160 -11.07 -20.59 -19.04
C ILE A 160 -10.22 -21.75 -19.57
N GLN A 161 -9.53 -22.50 -18.70
CA GLN A 161 -8.70 -23.60 -19.19
C GLN A 161 -9.56 -24.68 -19.85
N ALA A 162 -10.74 -25.00 -19.28
CA ALA A 162 -11.64 -25.97 -19.88
C ALA A 162 -12.14 -25.55 -21.28
N LEU A 163 -12.41 -24.26 -21.48
CA LEU A 163 -12.79 -23.71 -22.79
C LEU A 163 -11.63 -23.76 -23.79
N ASP A 164 -10.43 -23.33 -23.38
CA ASP A 164 -9.25 -23.37 -24.24
C ASP A 164 -8.88 -24.82 -24.62
N ASP A 165 -8.87 -25.74 -23.65
CA ASP A 165 -8.64 -27.17 -23.88
C ASP A 165 -9.67 -27.76 -24.88
N ALA A 166 -10.94 -27.35 -24.80
CA ALA A 166 -11.99 -27.79 -25.70
C ALA A 166 -11.80 -27.25 -27.13
N ASP A 167 -11.44 -25.98 -27.28
CA ASP A 167 -11.17 -25.35 -28.58
C ASP A 167 -9.93 -25.97 -29.25
N ILE A 168 -8.86 -26.25 -28.48
CA ILE A 168 -7.67 -27.00 -28.95
C ILE A 168 -8.08 -28.38 -29.44
N ALA A 169 -8.82 -29.13 -28.61
CA ALA A 169 -9.22 -30.49 -28.94
C ALA A 169 -10.11 -30.54 -30.18
N TYR A 170 -11.02 -29.57 -30.35
CA TYR A 170 -11.84 -29.44 -31.55
C TYR A 170 -10.98 -29.13 -32.79
N TRP A 171 -10.04 -28.19 -32.69
CA TRP A 171 -9.15 -27.83 -33.80
C TRP A 171 -8.33 -29.03 -34.28
N VAL A 172 -7.72 -29.78 -33.35
CA VAL A 172 -6.91 -30.97 -33.66
C VAL A 172 -7.75 -32.07 -34.33
N LYS A 173 -9.00 -32.27 -33.89
CA LYS A 173 -9.93 -33.22 -34.52
C LYS A 173 -10.28 -32.83 -35.95
N MET A 174 -10.41 -31.53 -36.23
CA MET A 174 -10.73 -31.02 -37.56
C MET A 174 -9.52 -30.98 -38.52
N HIS A 175 -8.29 -31.07 -37.99
CA HIS A 175 -7.05 -30.99 -38.76
C HIS A 175 -6.12 -32.20 -38.49
N PRO A 176 -6.59 -33.45 -38.69
CA PRO A 176 -5.80 -34.64 -38.37
C PRO A 176 -4.50 -34.68 -39.17
N GLY A 177 -3.40 -35.12 -38.53
CA GLY A 177 -2.08 -35.21 -39.16
C GLY A 177 -1.31 -33.88 -39.27
N THR A 178 -1.88 -32.77 -38.82
CA THR A 178 -1.17 -31.49 -38.69
C THR A 178 -0.33 -31.48 -37.42
N ASN A 179 0.90 -30.95 -37.48
CA ASN A 179 1.73 -30.75 -36.29
C ASN A 179 1.07 -29.74 -35.32
N THR A 180 1.13 -30.02 -34.02
CA THR A 180 0.60 -29.17 -32.94
C THR A 180 1.19 -27.76 -32.93
N ASP A 181 2.41 -27.58 -33.43
CA ASP A 181 3.05 -26.26 -33.55
C ASP A 181 2.31 -25.31 -34.51
N LYS A 182 1.35 -25.83 -35.31
CA LYS A 182 0.53 -25.05 -36.24
C LYS A 182 -0.89 -24.77 -35.73
N ILE A 183 -1.19 -25.12 -34.48
CA ILE A 183 -2.49 -24.79 -33.88
C ILE A 183 -2.66 -23.27 -33.92
N ASN A 184 -3.72 -22.81 -34.58
CA ASN A 184 -4.06 -21.40 -34.67
C ASN A 184 -5.45 -21.18 -34.07
N ILE A 185 -5.48 -21.03 -32.75
CA ILE A 185 -6.66 -20.67 -31.99
C ILE A 185 -6.34 -19.46 -31.11
N HIS A 186 -7.37 -18.69 -30.79
CA HIS A 186 -7.21 -17.61 -29.82
C HIS A 186 -7.46 -18.12 -28.41
N GLU A 187 -6.40 -18.57 -27.75
CA GLU A 187 -6.46 -18.97 -26.33
C GLU A 187 -6.74 -17.75 -25.43
N ARG A 188 -7.50 -18.00 -24.36
CA ARG A 188 -7.94 -17.02 -23.38
C ARG A 188 -6.98 -16.94 -22.20
N MET A 189 -6.43 -18.07 -21.75
CA MET A 189 -5.50 -18.16 -20.62
C MET A 189 -4.25 -17.28 -20.77
N PRO A 190 -3.63 -17.12 -21.97
CA PRO A 190 -2.47 -16.24 -22.17
C PRO A 190 -2.69 -14.80 -21.74
N ARG A 191 -3.93 -14.30 -21.72
CA ARG A 191 -4.27 -12.97 -21.19
C ARG A 191 -3.85 -12.82 -19.72
N PHE A 192 -4.05 -13.86 -18.92
CA PHE A 192 -3.78 -13.89 -17.49
C PHE A 192 -2.32 -14.20 -17.20
N THR A 193 -1.76 -15.21 -17.87
CA THR A 193 -0.38 -15.64 -17.63
C THR A 193 0.63 -14.59 -18.05
N LYS A 194 0.42 -13.90 -19.18
CA LYS A 194 1.25 -12.77 -19.61
C LYS A 194 1.24 -11.62 -18.60
N ALA A 195 0.10 -11.36 -17.96
CA ALA A 195 0.03 -10.35 -16.92
C ALA A 195 0.88 -10.76 -15.70
N PHE A 196 0.73 -11.99 -15.21
CA PHE A 196 1.51 -12.48 -14.06
C PHE A 196 3.01 -12.47 -14.30
N ALA A 197 3.45 -12.80 -15.52
CA ALA A 197 4.85 -12.76 -15.91
C ALA A 197 5.46 -11.34 -15.86
N ARG A 198 4.66 -10.27 -15.93
CA ARG A 198 5.14 -8.89 -15.72
C ARG A 198 5.50 -8.62 -14.26
N MET A 199 4.84 -9.32 -13.34
CA MET A 199 5.03 -9.14 -11.91
C MET A 199 6.10 -10.08 -11.34
N PHE A 200 6.07 -11.34 -11.74
CA PHE A 200 6.88 -12.41 -11.15
C PHE A 200 7.92 -12.96 -12.12
N ASP A 201 9.18 -12.94 -11.69
CA ASP A 201 10.30 -13.46 -12.49
C ASP A 201 10.40 -15.00 -12.41
N ASN A 202 9.77 -15.63 -11.41
CA ASN A 202 9.98 -17.04 -11.05
C ASN A 202 8.69 -17.81 -10.72
N LEU A 203 7.53 -17.27 -11.09
CA LEU A 203 6.22 -17.86 -10.86
C LEU A 203 5.43 -17.86 -12.16
N GLU A 204 5.09 -19.04 -12.66
CA GLU A 204 4.37 -19.22 -13.91
C GLU A 204 3.17 -20.14 -13.69
N TYR A 205 2.04 -19.82 -14.31
CA TYR A 205 0.90 -20.73 -14.37
C TYR A 205 1.30 -22.00 -15.13
N SER A 206 0.95 -23.18 -14.60
CA SER A 206 1.24 -24.45 -15.26
C SER A 206 0.00 -25.06 -15.89
N ARG A 207 -0.95 -25.53 -15.06
CA ARG A 207 -2.15 -26.24 -15.50
C ARG A 207 -3.15 -26.43 -14.37
N ILE A 208 -4.33 -26.89 -14.72
CA ILE A 208 -5.35 -27.37 -13.79
C ILE A 208 -5.44 -28.89 -13.87
N GLN A 209 -5.45 -29.54 -12.71
CA GLN A 209 -5.51 -30.99 -12.60
C GLN A 209 -6.48 -31.41 -11.49
N ASN A 210 -7.16 -32.54 -11.67
CA ASN A 210 -7.95 -33.14 -10.61
C ASN A 210 -7.02 -33.83 -9.59
N ILE A 211 -7.04 -33.39 -8.34
CA ILE A 211 -6.28 -33.95 -7.21
C ILE A 211 -7.26 -34.16 -6.05
N ASN A 212 -7.32 -35.37 -5.50
CA ASN A 212 -8.19 -35.74 -4.38
C ASN A 212 -9.69 -35.37 -4.57
N GLY A 213 -10.19 -35.46 -5.81
CA GLY A 213 -11.59 -35.14 -6.11
C GLY A 213 -11.88 -33.66 -6.37
N HIS A 214 -10.86 -32.80 -6.33
CA HIS A 214 -10.99 -31.35 -6.54
C HIS A 214 -10.09 -30.87 -7.68
N LYS A 215 -10.42 -29.73 -8.27
CA LYS A 215 -9.64 -29.06 -9.32
C LYS A 215 -8.56 -28.20 -8.67
N ALA A 216 -7.32 -28.67 -8.73
CA ALA A 216 -6.14 -27.95 -8.26
C ALA A 216 -5.54 -27.10 -9.38
N ILE A 217 -5.39 -25.80 -9.13
CA ILE A 217 -4.70 -24.85 -10.01
C ILE A 217 -3.23 -24.85 -9.62
N LEU A 218 -2.35 -25.25 -10.54
CA LEU A 218 -0.93 -25.45 -10.29
C LEU A 218 -0.09 -24.36 -10.95
N PHE A 219 0.88 -23.86 -10.20
CA PHE A 219 1.91 -22.93 -10.65
C PHE A 219 3.28 -23.59 -10.54
N THR A 220 4.18 -23.25 -11.46
CA THR A 220 5.61 -23.56 -11.37
C THR A 220 6.32 -22.41 -10.66
N LYS A 221 6.90 -22.69 -9.50
CA LYS A 221 7.71 -21.75 -8.71
C LYS A 221 9.12 -22.28 -8.54
N ASN A 222 10.12 -21.58 -9.07
CA ASN A 222 11.52 -22.03 -9.07
C ASN A 222 11.68 -23.49 -9.57
N GLY A 223 10.96 -23.86 -10.63
CA GLY A 223 10.97 -25.22 -11.20
C GLY A 223 10.17 -26.27 -10.42
N LYS A 224 9.48 -25.90 -9.32
CA LYS A 224 8.62 -26.83 -8.56
C LYS A 224 7.15 -26.51 -8.76
N LEU A 225 6.33 -27.55 -8.96
CA LEU A 225 4.89 -27.41 -9.01
C LEU A 225 4.30 -27.24 -7.61
N ILE A 226 3.49 -26.21 -7.43
CA ILE A 226 2.78 -25.90 -6.20
C ILE A 226 1.33 -25.47 -6.51
N PRO A 227 0.36 -25.78 -5.64
CA PRO A 227 -1.00 -25.27 -5.81
C PRO A 227 -1.06 -23.76 -5.54
N ILE A 228 -2.04 -23.08 -6.14
CA ILE A 228 -2.32 -21.65 -5.89
C ILE A 228 -2.49 -21.33 -4.38
N ASP A 229 -3.01 -22.28 -3.61
CA ASP A 229 -3.18 -22.17 -2.16
C ASP A 229 -1.87 -22.17 -1.37
N ALA A 230 -0.77 -22.64 -1.96
CA ALA A 230 0.56 -22.63 -1.37
C ALA A 230 1.39 -21.38 -1.73
N LEU A 231 0.83 -20.47 -2.54
CA LEU A 231 1.47 -19.19 -2.83
C LEU A 231 1.54 -18.29 -1.59
N SER A 232 2.49 -17.34 -1.58
CA SER A 232 2.55 -16.33 -0.52
C SER A 232 1.32 -15.41 -0.58
N SER A 233 0.99 -14.71 0.51
CA SER A 233 -0.13 -13.75 0.54
C SER A 233 -0.02 -12.72 -0.57
N GLY A 234 1.17 -12.11 -0.74
CA GLY A 234 1.42 -11.15 -1.82
C GLY A 234 1.28 -11.76 -3.22
N GLU A 235 1.71 -13.00 -3.44
CA GLU A 235 1.53 -13.70 -4.72
C GLU A 235 0.05 -13.95 -5.02
N LYS A 236 -0.68 -14.49 -4.03
CA LYS A 236 -2.14 -14.73 -4.14
C LYS A 236 -2.88 -13.46 -4.48
N GLN A 237 -2.52 -12.36 -3.84
CA GLN A 237 -3.19 -11.09 -4.05
C GLN A 237 -3.06 -10.57 -5.48
N ILE A 238 -1.86 -10.63 -6.06
CA ILE A 238 -1.66 -10.27 -7.48
C ILE A 238 -2.45 -11.19 -8.40
N VAL A 239 -2.42 -12.51 -8.13
CA VAL A 239 -3.14 -13.47 -8.98
C VAL A 239 -4.64 -13.22 -8.94
N TYR A 240 -5.23 -13.11 -7.75
CA TYR A 240 -6.67 -12.94 -7.60
C TYR A 240 -7.16 -11.56 -8.09
N ARG A 241 -6.55 -10.46 -7.64
CA ARG A 241 -6.93 -9.11 -8.09
C ARG A 241 -6.63 -8.92 -9.57
N GLY A 242 -5.52 -9.46 -10.05
CA GLY A 242 -5.15 -9.51 -11.45
C GLY A 242 -6.22 -10.14 -12.33
N CYS A 243 -6.61 -11.37 -11.99
CA CYS A 243 -7.69 -12.06 -12.69
C CYS A 243 -9.01 -11.30 -12.64
N PHE A 244 -9.35 -10.73 -11.48
CA PHE A 244 -10.55 -9.91 -11.34
C PHE A 244 -10.57 -8.78 -12.35
N LEU A 245 -9.50 -8.00 -12.43
CA LEU A 245 -9.38 -6.87 -13.35
C LEU A 245 -9.37 -7.34 -14.81
N LEU A 246 -8.68 -8.44 -15.12
CA LEU A 246 -8.57 -8.97 -16.48
C LEU A 246 -9.86 -9.62 -17.01
N LYS A 247 -10.74 -10.15 -16.15
CA LYS A 247 -11.90 -10.97 -16.56
C LYS A 247 -12.76 -10.34 -17.67
N ASP A 248 -13.01 -9.03 -17.60
CA ASP A 248 -13.88 -8.29 -18.52
C ASP A 248 -13.18 -7.04 -19.10
N ALA A 249 -11.85 -6.99 -19.09
CA ALA A 249 -11.13 -5.75 -19.45
C ALA A 249 -11.30 -5.31 -20.92
N ASN A 250 -11.73 -6.17 -21.85
CA ASN A 250 -12.03 -5.74 -23.23
C ASN A 250 -13.45 -5.17 -23.30
N ALA A 251 -14.42 -5.84 -22.67
CA ALA A 251 -15.78 -5.35 -22.56
C ALA A 251 -15.85 -4.01 -21.80
N MET A 252 -14.93 -3.81 -20.85
CA MET A 252 -14.83 -2.62 -19.99
C MET A 252 -13.74 -1.63 -20.43
N ASN A 253 -13.36 -1.64 -21.71
CA ASN A 253 -12.50 -0.60 -22.27
C ASN A 253 -13.14 0.79 -22.05
N GLY A 254 -12.38 1.72 -21.47
CA GLY A 254 -12.86 3.04 -21.08
C GLY A 254 -13.49 3.13 -19.69
N ALA A 255 -13.53 2.05 -18.91
CA ALA A 255 -13.98 2.09 -17.52
C ALA A 255 -13.03 2.90 -16.62
N VAL A 256 -13.58 3.44 -15.54
CA VAL A 256 -12.79 4.01 -14.43
C VAL A 256 -12.46 2.90 -13.44
N VAL A 257 -11.19 2.76 -13.09
CA VAL A 257 -10.68 1.68 -12.26
C VAL A 257 -10.23 2.23 -10.92
N PHE A 258 -10.71 1.64 -9.84
CA PHE A 258 -10.41 2.01 -8.47
C PHE A 258 -9.66 0.87 -7.78
N ILE A 259 -8.51 1.18 -7.19
CA ILE A 259 -7.62 0.19 -6.57
C ILE A 259 -7.26 0.66 -5.16
N ASP A 260 -7.78 -0.04 -4.15
CA ASP A 260 -7.46 0.23 -2.75
C ASP A 260 -6.23 -0.60 -2.31
N GLU A 261 -5.27 0.02 -1.62
CA GLU A 261 -3.97 -0.54 -1.21
C GLU A 261 -3.37 -1.51 -2.25
N PRO A 262 -2.93 -1.06 -3.44
CA PRO A 262 -2.28 -1.91 -4.44
C PRO A 262 -1.08 -2.69 -3.89
N GLU A 263 -0.40 -2.19 -2.86
CA GLU A 263 0.83 -2.69 -2.26
C GLU A 263 0.67 -3.73 -1.15
N ILE A 264 -0.54 -3.91 -0.59
CA ILE A 264 -0.68 -4.65 0.67
C ILE A 264 -0.12 -6.06 0.54
N SER A 265 0.54 -6.56 1.59
CA SER A 265 1.26 -7.84 1.60
C SER A 265 2.40 -8.02 0.58
N LEU A 266 2.74 -6.99 -0.22
CA LEU A 266 3.82 -7.09 -1.22
C LEU A 266 5.18 -6.68 -0.63
N HIS A 267 6.22 -7.41 -1.04
CA HIS A 267 7.60 -7.01 -0.81
C HIS A 267 7.92 -5.69 -1.55
N PRO A 268 8.78 -4.79 -1.02
CA PRO A 268 9.21 -3.55 -1.68
C PRO A 268 9.50 -3.63 -3.19
N LYS A 269 10.28 -4.64 -3.61
CA LYS A 269 10.58 -4.89 -5.04
C LYS A 269 9.31 -5.01 -5.90
N TRP A 270 8.26 -5.59 -5.36
CA TRP A 270 6.97 -5.76 -6.00
C TRP A 270 6.10 -4.50 -5.91
N GLN A 271 6.16 -3.77 -4.79
CA GLN A 271 5.49 -2.46 -4.68
C GLN A 271 5.97 -1.48 -5.77
N MET A 272 7.26 -1.52 -6.12
CA MET A 272 7.79 -0.72 -7.24
C MET A 272 7.25 -1.13 -8.62
N LYS A 273 6.76 -2.36 -8.80
CA LYS A 273 6.24 -2.88 -10.07
C LYS A 273 4.71 -2.88 -10.16
N VAL A 274 4.00 -2.78 -9.03
CA VAL A 274 2.59 -3.13 -8.96
C VAL A 274 1.69 -2.19 -9.78
N MET A 275 2.01 -0.90 -9.81
CA MET A 275 1.26 0.04 -10.63
C MET A 275 1.48 -0.18 -12.13
N ASP A 276 2.69 -0.57 -12.56
CA ASP A 276 2.94 -0.94 -13.96
C ASP A 276 2.17 -2.19 -14.35
N TYR A 277 2.08 -3.16 -13.42
CA TYR A 277 1.27 -4.34 -13.57
C TYR A 277 -0.20 -3.99 -13.83
N TYR A 278 -0.81 -3.15 -12.99
CA TYR A 278 -2.21 -2.74 -13.16
C TYR A 278 -2.44 -1.86 -14.39
N LYS A 279 -1.58 -0.87 -14.66
CA LYS A 279 -1.67 -0.05 -15.88
C LYS A 279 -1.56 -0.92 -17.13
N GLY A 280 -0.66 -1.89 -17.12
CA GLY A 280 -0.47 -2.82 -18.22
C GLY A 280 -1.68 -3.71 -18.50
N ILE A 281 -2.58 -3.95 -17.54
CA ILE A 281 -3.87 -4.63 -17.76
C ILE A 281 -4.80 -3.75 -18.61
N PHE A 282 -4.75 -2.44 -18.39
CA PHE A 282 -5.56 -1.44 -19.07
C PHE A 282 -4.73 -0.62 -20.06
N THR A 283 -3.86 -1.29 -20.82
CA THR A 283 -3.07 -0.69 -21.89
C THR A 283 -3.27 -1.52 -23.16
N ASP A 284 -3.56 -0.85 -24.27
CA ASP A 284 -3.75 -1.52 -25.56
C ASP A 284 -2.41 -1.88 -26.24
N GLU A 285 -2.51 -2.49 -27.43
CA GLU A 285 -1.35 -2.93 -28.22
C GLU A 285 -0.46 -1.77 -28.71
N PHE A 286 -0.98 -0.53 -28.71
CA PHE A 286 -0.25 0.68 -29.09
C PHE A 286 0.41 1.37 -27.89
N GLY A 287 0.26 0.82 -26.69
CA GLY A 287 0.80 1.40 -25.46
C GLY A 287 -0.05 2.54 -24.89
N CYS A 288 -1.29 2.71 -25.36
CA CYS A 288 -2.21 3.71 -24.86
C CYS A 288 -3.01 3.14 -23.69
N GLN A 289 -3.06 3.87 -22.57
CA GLN A 289 -3.87 3.49 -21.43
C GLN A 289 -5.36 3.63 -21.77
N THR A 290 -6.12 2.55 -21.59
CA THR A 290 -7.53 2.42 -22.00
C THR A 290 -8.52 2.76 -20.89
N SER A 291 -8.05 2.99 -19.66
CA SER A 291 -8.88 3.24 -18.47
C SER A 291 -8.25 4.28 -17.57
N GLN A 292 -9.06 5.10 -16.90
CA GLN A 292 -8.54 6.01 -15.88
C GLN A 292 -8.40 5.24 -14.58
N ILE A 293 -7.25 5.31 -13.93
CA ILE A 293 -6.98 4.57 -12.71
C ILE A 293 -6.90 5.54 -11.53
N PHE A 294 -7.66 5.25 -10.48
CA PHE A 294 -7.53 5.88 -9.17
C PHE A 294 -7.01 4.83 -8.19
N ALA A 295 -5.90 5.13 -7.53
CA ALA A 295 -5.35 4.27 -6.49
C ALA A 295 -5.24 5.06 -5.18
N VAL A 296 -5.44 4.38 -4.05
CA VAL A 296 -5.03 4.91 -2.74
C VAL A 296 -3.93 4.05 -2.17
N THR A 297 -2.94 4.67 -1.56
CA THR A 297 -1.73 3.97 -1.10
C THR A 297 -1.17 4.60 0.16
N HIS A 298 -0.57 3.76 0.98
CA HIS A 298 0.31 4.12 2.08
C HIS A 298 1.79 3.84 1.78
N SER A 299 2.13 3.47 0.56
CA SER A 299 3.47 3.06 0.17
C SER A 299 4.29 4.21 -0.42
N PRO A 300 5.44 4.55 0.20
CA PRO A 300 6.39 5.46 -0.42
C PRO A 300 6.91 4.92 -1.76
N PHE A 301 6.96 3.60 -1.96
CA PHE A 301 7.45 2.98 -3.20
C PHE A 301 6.51 3.09 -4.39
N ILE A 302 5.25 3.48 -4.15
CA ILE A 302 4.29 3.75 -5.22
C ILE A 302 4.36 5.23 -5.62
N ILE A 303 4.47 6.14 -4.64
CA ILE A 303 4.50 7.57 -4.93
C ILE A 303 5.87 8.08 -5.38
N HIS A 304 6.96 7.51 -4.86
CA HIS A 304 8.34 7.79 -5.26
C HIS A 304 8.87 6.65 -6.13
N ASN A 305 8.47 6.68 -7.39
CA ASN A 305 8.71 5.60 -8.32
C ASN A 305 8.95 6.15 -9.72
N GLU A 306 10.14 5.90 -10.28
CA GLU A 306 10.56 6.35 -11.61
C GLU A 306 9.67 5.81 -12.74
N ASN A 307 8.91 4.74 -12.50
CA ASN A 307 7.99 4.17 -13.48
C ASN A 307 6.65 4.91 -13.58
N ARG A 308 6.41 5.95 -12.76
CA ARG A 308 5.22 6.80 -12.87
C ARG A 308 5.17 7.46 -14.26
N ARG A 309 4.05 7.33 -14.96
CA ARG A 309 3.85 7.80 -16.34
C ARG A 309 2.53 8.55 -16.44
N ARG A 310 2.60 9.89 -16.48
CA ARG A 310 1.42 10.77 -16.44
C ARG A 310 0.55 10.55 -15.19
N ASP A 311 1.20 10.25 -14.08
CA ASP A 311 0.53 10.01 -12.81
C ASP A 311 0.45 11.31 -12.01
N LYS A 312 -0.75 11.66 -11.55
CA LYS A 312 -0.95 12.73 -10.59
C LYS A 312 -0.99 12.16 -9.17
N VAL A 313 -0.13 12.66 -8.29
CA VAL A 313 -0.19 12.34 -6.86
C VAL A 313 -0.92 13.47 -6.14
N ILE A 314 -1.93 13.10 -5.34
CA ILE A 314 -2.70 14.00 -4.50
C ILE A 314 -2.44 13.60 -3.05
N VAL A 315 -1.82 14.50 -2.29
CA VAL A 315 -1.54 14.27 -0.87
C VAL A 315 -2.67 14.86 -0.04
N LEU A 316 -3.30 14.03 0.79
CA LEU A 316 -4.39 14.40 1.68
C LEU A 316 -3.89 14.53 3.12
N THR A 317 -4.26 15.63 3.77
CA THR A 317 -4.00 15.85 5.19
C THR A 317 -5.25 16.38 5.89
N ARG A 318 -5.18 16.52 7.22
CA ARG A 318 -6.20 17.23 7.99
C ARG A 318 -5.65 18.58 8.46
N ASP A 319 -6.50 19.60 8.47
CA ASP A 319 -6.18 20.88 9.10
C ASP A 319 -6.39 20.83 10.62
N SER A 320 -6.13 21.95 11.31
CA SER A 320 -6.31 22.07 12.76
C SER A 320 -7.75 21.86 13.25
N SER A 321 -8.75 22.08 12.38
CA SER A 321 -10.16 21.78 12.67
C SER A 321 -10.51 20.31 12.43
N GLY A 322 -9.61 19.53 11.85
CA GLY A 322 -9.84 18.15 11.45
C GLY A 322 -10.47 18.01 10.07
N SER A 323 -10.71 19.10 9.32
CA SER A 323 -11.26 19.03 7.96
C SER A 323 -10.20 18.50 6.99
N ILE A 324 -10.64 17.74 5.98
CA ILE A 324 -9.75 17.15 4.97
C ILE A 324 -9.32 18.24 3.99
N ILE A 325 -8.02 18.38 3.79
CA ILE A 325 -7.43 19.32 2.82
C ILE A 325 -6.50 18.59 1.86
N VAL A 326 -6.41 19.10 0.63
CA VAL A 326 -5.41 18.67 -0.35
C VAL A 326 -4.18 19.54 -0.21
N LYS A 327 -3.01 18.91 -0.01
CA LYS A 327 -1.75 19.59 -0.25
C LYS A 327 -1.49 19.58 -1.75
N ASP A 328 -1.28 20.75 -2.32
CA ASP A 328 -0.91 20.90 -3.73
C ASP A 328 0.46 21.58 -3.82
N ARG A 329 1.42 20.88 -4.44
CA ARG A 329 2.81 21.31 -4.58
C ARG A 329 3.35 20.87 -5.94
N PRO A 330 4.01 21.76 -6.71
CA PRO A 330 4.62 21.41 -8.00
C PRO A 330 5.60 20.23 -7.92
N GLU A 331 6.21 20.02 -6.75
CA GLU A 331 7.16 18.95 -6.49
C GLU A 331 6.52 17.56 -6.65
N TYR A 332 5.22 17.40 -6.35
CA TYR A 332 4.54 16.09 -6.37
C TYR A 332 4.41 15.48 -7.78
N TYR A 333 4.57 16.31 -8.81
CA TYR A 333 4.62 15.86 -10.20
C TYR A 333 5.94 15.15 -10.55
N LYS A 334 6.99 15.30 -9.73
CA LYS A 334 8.24 14.55 -9.88
C LYS A 334 8.08 13.16 -9.28
N CYS A 335 8.43 12.15 -10.06
CA CYS A 335 8.47 10.75 -9.61
C CYS A 335 9.50 10.49 -8.49
N SER A 336 10.44 11.41 -8.28
CA SER A 336 11.45 11.38 -7.24
C SER A 336 11.19 12.37 -6.09
N SER A 337 9.98 12.92 -5.96
CA SER A 337 9.70 13.91 -4.92
C SER A 337 9.86 13.31 -3.53
N VAL A 338 10.71 13.95 -2.74
CA VAL A 338 10.86 13.67 -1.31
C VAL A 338 9.72 14.31 -0.55
N GLU A 339 9.33 15.51 -0.97
CA GLU A 339 8.28 16.33 -0.37
C GLU A 339 6.96 15.58 -0.35
N ALA A 340 6.59 14.88 -1.43
CA ALA A 340 5.39 14.06 -1.48
C ALA A 340 5.36 12.97 -0.40
N ILE A 341 6.53 12.37 -0.09
CA ILE A 341 6.65 11.36 0.97
C ILE A 341 6.60 12.01 2.35
N GLN A 342 7.37 13.08 2.55
CA GLN A 342 7.40 13.80 3.83
C GLN A 342 6.00 14.30 4.19
N ASP A 343 5.29 14.88 3.23
CA ASP A 343 3.96 15.42 3.43
C ASP A 343 2.86 14.35 3.55
N ALA A 344 3.03 13.20 2.89
CA ALA A 344 2.05 12.11 2.94
C ALA A 344 2.19 11.22 4.19
N PHE A 345 3.38 11.12 4.76
CA PHE A 345 3.69 10.16 5.84
C PHE A 345 4.27 10.80 7.11
N GLU A 346 4.31 12.14 7.17
CA GLU A 346 4.89 12.91 8.29
C GLU A 346 6.32 12.45 8.64
N ILE A 347 7.06 12.05 7.60
CA ILE A 347 8.44 11.61 7.71
C ILE A 347 9.32 12.85 7.63
N HIS A 348 9.84 13.31 8.78
CA HIS A 348 10.69 14.51 8.85
C HIS A 348 12.19 14.17 8.84
N ASP A 349 13.00 15.07 8.26
CA ASP A 349 14.45 15.15 8.43
C ASP A 349 15.31 13.95 7.95
N PHE A 350 15.00 13.42 6.78
CA PHE A 350 15.85 12.40 6.14
C PHE A 350 16.99 12.96 5.27
N ASP A 351 17.01 14.28 5.02
CA ASP A 351 18.07 14.95 4.27
C ASP A 351 18.59 16.17 5.04
N SER A 352 19.34 15.90 6.12
CA SER A 352 20.05 16.94 6.87
C SER A 352 21.42 17.28 6.27
N GLY A 353 21.77 16.70 5.11
CA GLY A 353 23.14 16.76 4.55
C GLY A 353 24.21 16.13 5.44
N THR A 354 23.82 15.42 6.51
CA THR A 354 24.72 14.89 7.54
C THR A 354 24.50 13.39 7.68
N GLN A 355 25.59 12.62 7.82
CA GLN A 355 25.52 11.19 8.11
C GLN A 355 24.67 10.96 9.38
N THR A 356 23.68 10.08 9.28
CA THR A 356 22.71 9.88 10.37
C THR A 356 22.57 8.40 10.73
N VAL A 357 22.49 8.14 12.03
CA VAL A 357 22.08 6.86 12.62
C VAL A 357 20.63 6.98 13.05
N TYR A 358 19.75 6.31 12.31
CA TYR A 358 18.32 6.24 12.57
C TYR A 358 18.02 5.14 13.59
N LEU A 359 17.27 5.51 14.62
CA LEU A 359 17.00 4.69 15.81
C LEU A 359 15.52 4.34 15.94
N GLU A 360 15.24 3.21 16.58
CA GLU A 360 13.91 2.62 16.72
C GLU A 360 13.01 3.39 17.69
N GLY A 361 13.57 3.76 18.84
CA GLY A 361 12.83 4.39 19.94
C GLY A 361 13.37 5.77 20.34
N ARG A 362 12.49 6.52 21.02
CA ARG A 362 12.83 7.83 21.61
C ARG A 362 13.86 7.73 22.73
N THR A 363 13.83 6.65 23.53
CA THR A 363 14.83 6.43 24.59
C THR A 363 16.21 6.14 24.01
N ASP A 364 16.28 5.45 22.88
CA ASP A 364 17.51 5.13 22.16
C ASP A 364 18.28 6.41 21.82
N GLU A 365 17.60 7.37 21.20
CA GLU A 365 18.20 8.65 20.81
C GLU A 365 18.75 9.40 22.04
N LYS A 366 17.98 9.44 23.13
CA LYS A 366 18.42 10.04 24.39
C LYS A 366 19.66 9.35 24.95
N TYR A 367 19.66 8.02 25.04
CA TYR A 367 20.79 7.28 25.60
C TYR A 367 22.05 7.41 24.75
N PHE A 368 21.96 7.31 23.42
CA PHE A 368 23.12 7.46 22.55
C PHE A 368 23.69 8.89 22.60
N LYS A 369 22.84 9.92 22.57
CA LYS A 369 23.28 11.33 22.73
C LYS A 369 23.92 11.56 24.08
N LYS A 370 23.32 11.06 25.18
CA LYS A 370 23.88 11.17 26.52
C LYS A 370 25.20 10.42 26.65
N THR A 371 25.33 9.24 26.04
CA THR A 371 26.59 8.47 26.02
C THR A 371 27.69 9.28 25.34
N ALA A 372 27.43 9.85 24.17
CA ALA A 372 28.41 10.68 23.47
C ALA A 372 28.87 11.89 24.30
N GLU A 373 27.94 12.57 24.98
CA GLU A 373 28.22 13.69 25.89
C GLU A 373 29.06 13.26 27.10
N VAL A 374 28.64 12.18 27.79
CA VAL A 374 29.27 11.72 29.04
C VAL A 374 30.71 11.22 28.82
N PHE A 375 30.99 10.66 27.65
CA PHE A 375 32.30 10.17 27.25
C PHE A 375 33.10 11.16 26.38
N ASP A 376 32.62 12.39 26.19
CA ASP A 376 33.28 13.44 25.38
C ASP A 376 33.64 12.96 23.96
N MET A 377 32.72 12.24 23.31
CA MET A 377 32.95 11.62 22.01
C MET A 377 32.67 12.61 20.87
N ASP A 378 33.67 12.79 19.99
CA ASP A 378 33.49 13.48 18.72
C ASP A 378 32.92 12.52 17.66
N LEU A 379 31.76 12.86 17.10
CA LEU A 379 30.98 11.99 16.19
C LEU A 379 30.87 12.62 14.80
N PRO A 380 31.22 11.89 13.72
CA PRO A 380 31.05 12.36 12.35
C PRO A 380 29.59 12.23 11.84
N PHE A 381 28.69 11.76 12.69
CA PHE A 381 27.28 11.50 12.40
C PHE A 381 26.41 11.93 13.59
N GLN A 382 25.12 12.06 13.34
CA GLN A 382 24.12 12.33 14.38
C GLN A 382 23.22 11.12 14.65
N PHE A 383 22.63 11.09 15.83
CA PHE A 383 21.56 10.15 16.17
C PHE A 383 20.20 10.79 15.99
N LYS A 384 19.27 10.05 15.39
CA LYS A 384 17.91 10.50 15.19
C LYS A 384 16.90 9.38 15.39
N TRP A 385 15.94 9.58 16.28
CA TRP A 385 14.77 8.70 16.33
C TRP A 385 13.90 8.94 15.10
N ILE A 386 13.45 7.88 14.44
CA ILE A 386 12.62 7.98 13.23
C ILE A 386 11.18 8.43 13.49
N GLY A 387 10.72 8.31 14.73
CA GLY A 387 9.38 8.68 15.15
C GLY A 387 9.29 10.12 15.64
N TYR A 388 8.09 10.50 16.05
CA TYR A 388 7.82 11.81 16.63
C TYR A 388 6.73 11.71 17.70
N ILE A 389 6.50 12.82 18.41
CA ILE A 389 5.43 12.96 19.40
C ILE A 389 4.29 13.72 18.74
N ASP A 390 3.10 13.12 18.71
CA ASP A 390 1.90 13.78 18.17
C ASP A 390 1.39 14.90 19.11
N SER A 391 0.36 15.61 18.67
CA SER A 391 -0.28 16.67 19.47
C SER A 391 -0.90 16.17 20.79
N ASN A 392 -1.13 14.87 20.93
CA ASN A 392 -1.67 14.22 22.14
C ASN A 392 -0.58 13.70 23.08
N GLY A 393 0.70 13.85 22.73
CA GLY A 393 1.81 13.36 23.52
C GLY A 393 2.13 11.87 23.33
N GLN A 394 1.57 11.22 22.30
CA GLN A 394 1.81 9.82 21.98
C GLN A 394 2.98 9.66 20.99
N GLU A 395 3.74 8.57 21.14
CA GLU A 395 4.82 8.23 20.21
C GLU A 395 4.27 7.61 18.93
N VAL A 396 4.56 8.22 17.79
CA VAL A 396 4.15 7.77 16.45
C VAL A 396 5.38 7.36 15.65
N ASN A 397 5.23 6.39 14.73
CA ASN A 397 6.31 5.86 13.88
C ASN A 397 7.51 5.32 14.68
N THR A 398 7.24 4.63 15.79
CA THR A 398 8.24 3.91 16.60
C THR A 398 8.33 2.44 16.19
N GLY A 399 9.40 1.75 16.57
CA GLY A 399 9.53 0.31 16.38
C GLY A 399 10.15 -0.12 15.04
N LYS A 400 10.59 -1.39 14.99
CA LYS A 400 11.29 -2.02 13.86
C LYS A 400 10.62 -1.79 12.50
N ASP A 401 9.30 -1.92 12.43
CA ASP A 401 8.58 -1.78 11.15
C ASP A 401 8.66 -0.35 10.61
N SER A 402 8.62 0.64 11.49
CA SER A 402 8.80 2.05 11.15
C SER A 402 10.23 2.30 10.68
N VAL A 403 11.24 1.69 11.33
CA VAL A 403 12.65 1.79 10.90
C VAL A 403 12.85 1.14 9.53
N ASN A 404 12.24 -0.02 9.28
CA ASN A 404 12.31 -0.67 7.98
C ASN A 404 11.69 0.20 6.87
N LYS A 405 10.55 0.86 7.13
CA LYS A 405 9.97 1.84 6.19
C LYS A 405 10.93 3.01 5.91
N ALA A 406 11.59 3.53 6.94
CA ALA A 406 12.59 4.59 6.82
C ALA A 406 13.85 4.16 6.04
N VAL A 407 14.38 2.97 6.31
CA VAL A 407 15.50 2.34 5.57
C VAL A 407 15.20 2.29 4.08
N HIS A 408 14.00 1.81 3.77
CA HIS A 408 13.54 1.66 2.41
C HIS A 408 13.45 3.00 1.67
N PHE A 409 12.98 4.03 2.36
CA PHE A 409 13.01 5.40 1.87
C PHE A 409 14.44 5.90 1.63
N LEU A 410 15.36 5.72 2.58
CA LEU A 410 16.77 6.12 2.41
C LEU A 410 17.44 5.42 1.22
N ILE A 411 17.14 4.14 1.00
CA ILE A 411 17.64 3.38 -0.15
C ILE A 411 17.08 3.94 -1.46
N SER A 412 15.82 4.39 -1.50
CA SER A 412 15.25 5.01 -2.70
C SER A 412 15.94 6.33 -3.01
N GLN A 413 16.21 7.16 -1.99
CA GLN A 413 16.87 8.45 -2.14
C GLN A 413 18.29 8.37 -2.73
N ASN A 414 19.01 7.28 -2.49
CA ASN A 414 20.38 7.10 -2.97
C ASN A 414 21.30 8.29 -2.60
N LEU A 415 21.17 8.77 -1.36
CA LEU A 415 21.94 9.91 -0.86
C LEU A 415 23.45 9.68 -1.02
N PRO A 416 24.26 10.72 -1.29
CA PRO A 416 25.69 10.58 -1.56
C PRO A 416 26.52 10.23 -0.32
N PHE A 417 25.91 10.19 0.86
CA PHE A 417 26.55 9.87 2.13
C PHE A 417 25.87 8.66 2.81
N THR A 418 26.68 7.91 3.56
CA THR A 418 26.21 6.75 4.31
C THR A 418 25.21 7.16 5.40
N ASN A 419 24.17 6.34 5.57
CA ASN A 419 23.26 6.38 6.71
C ASN A 419 23.18 4.98 7.32
N ILE A 420 22.95 4.89 8.63
CA ILE A 420 22.78 3.61 9.33
C ILE A 420 21.38 3.57 9.93
N ALA A 421 20.67 2.47 9.74
CA ALA A 421 19.51 2.14 10.55
C ALA A 421 19.92 1.12 11.60
N LEU A 422 19.79 1.51 12.86
CA LEU A 422 20.19 0.71 14.01
C LEU A 422 18.92 0.25 14.75
N LEU A 423 18.68 -1.05 14.69
CA LEU A 423 17.54 -1.70 15.32
C LEU A 423 17.88 -2.16 16.74
N ASP A 424 16.85 -2.37 17.55
CA ASP A 424 17.01 -2.91 18.90
C ASP A 424 17.61 -4.32 18.91
N SER A 425 18.20 -4.67 20.06
CA SER A 425 18.93 -5.93 20.27
C SER A 425 18.10 -7.21 20.10
N ASP A 426 16.78 -7.13 20.18
CA ASP A 426 15.85 -8.25 20.02
C ASP A 426 15.57 -8.59 18.55
N THR A 427 15.95 -7.72 17.61
CA THR A 427 15.76 -7.95 16.18
C THR A 427 16.79 -8.91 15.56
N ASN A 428 17.98 -9.02 16.17
CA ASN A 428 19.08 -9.92 15.81
C ASN A 428 19.46 -9.88 14.31
N VAL A 429 19.48 -8.66 13.73
CA VAL A 429 19.74 -8.44 12.31
C VAL A 429 21.25 -8.41 12.06
N LYS A 430 21.73 -9.29 11.17
CA LYS A 430 23.12 -9.23 10.70
C LYS A 430 23.33 -7.98 9.85
N ALA A 431 24.43 -7.29 10.08
CA ALA A 431 24.82 -6.11 9.33
C ALA A 431 24.83 -6.40 7.81
N HIS A 432 24.06 -5.63 7.05
CA HIS A 432 24.06 -5.66 5.60
C HIS A 432 23.87 -4.25 5.05
N SER A 433 24.33 -4.02 3.83
CA SER A 433 24.28 -2.72 3.18
C SER A 433 23.56 -2.80 1.84
N GLN A 434 22.78 -1.77 1.52
CA GLN A 434 22.19 -1.56 0.21
C GLN A 434 22.35 -0.08 -0.17
N LYS A 435 23.05 0.19 -1.29
CA LYS A 435 23.52 1.54 -1.64
C LYS A 435 24.28 2.15 -0.44
N ASN A 436 24.02 3.42 -0.12
CA ASN A 436 24.62 4.12 1.02
C ASN A 436 23.82 3.96 2.33
N VAL A 437 23.08 2.86 2.49
CA VAL A 437 22.33 2.56 3.72
C VAL A 437 22.80 1.25 4.32
N ILE A 438 23.22 1.28 5.58
CA ILE A 438 23.61 0.11 6.36
C ILE A 438 22.51 -0.20 7.36
N ILE A 439 22.11 -1.46 7.46
CA ILE A 439 21.10 -1.93 8.41
C ILE A 439 21.77 -2.91 9.36
N THR A 440 21.68 -2.65 10.65
CA THR A 440 22.28 -3.49 11.70
C THR A 440 21.44 -3.40 12.98
N SER A 441 21.70 -4.28 13.95
CA SER A 441 21.11 -4.19 15.28
C SER A 441 22.16 -3.99 16.37
N VAL A 442 21.76 -3.41 17.49
CA VAL A 442 22.57 -3.35 18.72
C VAL A 442 22.91 -4.77 19.17
N ARG A 443 24.10 -4.99 19.72
CA ARG A 443 24.45 -6.32 20.27
C ARG A 443 23.55 -6.65 21.45
N LYS A 444 23.29 -7.94 21.63
CA LYS A 444 22.54 -8.41 22.79
C LYS A 444 23.51 -8.65 23.94
N TYR A 445 23.22 -8.05 25.10
CA TYR A 445 24.04 -8.15 26.30
C TYR A 445 23.35 -9.02 27.35
N GLU A 446 24.15 -9.72 28.15
CA GLU A 446 23.65 -10.37 29.36
C GLU A 446 23.38 -9.29 30.42
N ASN A 447 22.11 -8.94 30.58
CA ASN A 447 21.68 -7.92 31.51
C ASN A 447 21.35 -8.56 32.87
N ALA A 448 22.04 -8.15 33.94
CA ALA A 448 21.88 -8.73 35.27
C ALA A 448 20.47 -8.57 35.87
N LYS A 449 19.70 -7.57 35.42
CA LYS A 449 18.30 -7.36 35.81
C LYS A 449 17.31 -8.12 34.92
N GLY A 450 17.79 -8.94 34.00
CA GLY A 450 16.98 -9.80 33.15
C GLY A 450 16.24 -9.10 32.01
N ILE A 451 16.59 -7.85 31.69
CA ILE A 451 16.02 -7.12 30.54
C ILE A 451 16.50 -7.76 29.23
N ARG A 452 15.58 -8.10 28.32
CA ARG A 452 15.86 -8.83 27.07
C ARG A 452 15.54 -8.09 25.78
N VAL A 453 14.88 -6.94 25.88
CA VAL A 453 14.30 -6.18 24.76
C VAL A 453 14.65 -4.71 24.88
N GLY A 454 14.66 -3.99 23.76
CA GLY A 454 14.97 -2.57 23.71
C GLY A 454 16.45 -2.24 23.91
N ILE A 455 16.75 -0.96 23.72
CA ILE A 455 18.06 -0.37 24.08
C ILE A 455 18.42 -0.58 25.55
N GLU A 456 17.42 -0.74 26.43
CA GLU A 456 17.63 -0.98 27.86
C GLU A 456 18.38 -2.30 28.14
N ASN A 457 18.36 -3.27 27.22
CA ASN A 457 19.16 -4.50 27.35
C ASN A 457 20.66 -4.19 27.40
N ALA A 458 21.13 -3.16 26.68
CA ALA A 458 22.55 -2.81 26.61
C ALA A 458 23.03 -2.06 27.86
N LEU A 459 22.14 -1.59 28.74
CA LEU A 459 22.51 -0.81 29.92
C LEU A 459 23.02 -1.69 31.07
N VAL A 460 24.06 -1.23 31.77
CA VAL A 460 24.57 -1.87 32.99
C VAL A 460 23.80 -1.34 34.20
N LEU A 461 22.78 -2.08 34.64
CA LEU A 461 21.79 -1.61 35.63
C LEU A 461 21.93 -2.25 37.01
N ASP A 462 23.07 -2.87 37.34
CA ASP A 462 23.27 -3.66 38.57
C ASP A 462 22.84 -2.90 39.84
N ASN A 463 23.24 -1.64 39.93
CA ASN A 463 23.03 -0.78 41.10
C ASN A 463 21.74 0.06 41.02
N ILE A 464 20.91 -0.11 39.99
CA ILE A 464 19.65 0.62 39.85
C ILE A 464 18.51 -0.24 40.37
N ASP A 465 17.71 0.34 41.27
CA ASP A 465 16.41 -0.21 41.62
C ASP A 465 15.43 0.07 40.47
N LEU A 466 14.95 -0.98 39.81
CA LEU A 466 14.04 -0.87 38.67
C LEU A 466 12.56 -0.93 39.06
N ASP A 467 12.24 -1.33 40.29
CA ASP A 467 10.85 -1.48 40.72
C ASP A 467 10.14 -0.12 40.80
N GLN A 468 10.88 0.96 41.09
CA GLN A 468 10.37 2.33 41.03
C GLN A 468 9.88 2.77 39.62
N PHE A 469 10.27 2.05 38.56
CA PHE A 469 9.84 2.33 37.18
C PHE A 469 8.77 1.36 36.68
N ARG A 470 8.19 0.53 37.55
CA ARG A 470 7.14 -0.42 37.19
C ARG A 470 5.79 0.07 37.72
N ILE A 471 4.79 0.09 36.85
CA ILE A 471 3.40 0.37 37.25
C ILE A 471 2.55 -0.88 36.99
N GLU A 472 1.65 -1.17 37.92
CA GLU A 472 0.68 -2.25 37.75
C GLU A 472 -0.60 -1.70 37.11
N LYS A 473 -0.97 -2.26 35.96
CA LYS A 473 -2.27 -2.02 35.33
C LYS A 473 -3.15 -3.24 35.51
N LYS A 474 -4.34 -3.03 36.09
CA LYS A 474 -5.38 -4.05 36.13
C LYS A 474 -6.20 -3.96 34.85
N THR A 475 -6.15 -5.03 34.07
CA THR A 475 -6.98 -5.23 32.87
C THR A 475 -7.96 -6.36 33.14
N ILE A 476 -9.16 -6.26 32.61
CA ILE A 476 -10.16 -7.34 32.68
C ILE A 476 -10.08 -8.09 31.35
N ASP A 477 -9.90 -9.40 31.39
CA ASP A 477 -9.92 -10.23 30.17
C ASP A 477 -11.35 -10.36 29.62
N ASP A 478 -11.47 -10.88 28.39
CA ASP A 478 -12.75 -11.04 27.69
C ASP A 478 -13.73 -12.00 28.40
N TYR A 479 -13.27 -12.69 29.45
CA TYR A 479 -14.03 -13.61 30.29
C TYR A 479 -14.30 -13.07 31.70
N GLY A 480 -14.00 -11.78 31.97
CA GLY A 480 -14.25 -11.12 33.25
C GLY A 480 -13.19 -11.37 34.33
N GLY A 481 -12.06 -12.00 33.98
CA GLY A 481 -10.93 -12.24 34.87
C GLY A 481 -10.02 -11.02 35.00
N ALA A 482 -9.63 -10.66 36.22
CA ALA A 482 -8.68 -9.57 36.45
C ALA A 482 -7.24 -10.04 36.17
N LYS A 483 -6.62 -9.49 35.12
CA LYS A 483 -5.21 -9.68 34.76
C LYS A 483 -4.40 -8.45 35.18
N VAL A 484 -3.44 -8.64 36.07
CA VAL A 484 -2.45 -7.60 36.42
C VAL A 484 -1.32 -7.67 35.40
N ILE A 485 -1.09 -6.57 34.68
CA ILE A 485 0.02 -6.40 33.76
C ILE A 485 0.96 -5.36 34.36
N THR A 486 2.22 -5.74 34.54
CA THR A 486 3.26 -4.81 34.99
C THR A 486 3.89 -4.14 33.78
N GLU A 487 3.75 -2.82 33.68
CA GLU A 487 4.32 -1.99 32.61
C GLU A 487 5.59 -1.31 33.09
N PHE A 488 6.66 -1.43 32.32
CA PHE A 488 7.93 -0.75 32.58
C PHE A 488 7.94 0.64 31.94
N GLN A 489 8.13 1.68 32.75
CA GLN A 489 8.12 3.07 32.35
C GLN A 489 9.49 3.48 31.77
N LYS A 490 9.76 3.05 30.53
CA LYS A 490 11.05 3.28 29.83
C LYS A 490 11.52 4.73 29.91
N MET A 491 10.65 5.69 29.60
CA MET A 491 11.00 7.11 29.58
C MET A 491 11.39 7.64 30.97
N LYS A 492 10.68 7.23 32.03
CA LYS A 492 11.01 7.63 33.40
C LYS A 492 12.37 7.08 33.84
N CYS A 493 12.67 5.84 33.48
CA CYS A 493 13.98 5.24 33.74
C CYS A 493 15.09 5.96 32.96
N CYS A 494 14.84 6.27 31.68
CA CYS A 494 15.76 7.04 30.86
C CYS A 494 16.06 8.43 31.44
N ASP A 495 15.02 9.16 31.83
CA ASP A 495 15.19 10.50 32.41
C ASP A 495 15.91 10.43 33.76
N PHE A 496 15.66 9.39 34.58
CA PHE A 496 16.40 9.16 35.81
C PHE A 496 17.90 8.93 35.54
N ILE A 497 18.25 7.99 34.65
CA ILE A 497 19.65 7.66 34.32
C ILE A 497 20.37 8.88 33.72
N CYS A 498 19.72 9.60 32.80
CA CYS A 498 20.28 10.79 32.16
C CYS A 498 20.51 11.98 33.10
N ASN A 499 19.96 11.94 34.33
CA ASN A 499 20.16 12.96 35.38
C ASN A 499 21.06 12.49 36.53
N LEU A 500 21.58 11.25 36.49
CA LEU A 500 22.59 10.80 37.47
C LEU A 500 23.92 11.54 37.31
N GLU A 501 24.77 11.41 38.33
CA GLU A 501 26.13 11.92 38.28
C GLU A 501 26.95 11.26 37.16
N ARG A 502 27.86 12.03 36.56
CA ARG A 502 28.59 11.61 35.34
C ARG A 502 29.33 10.28 35.50
N ASP A 503 29.88 10.00 36.68
CA ASP A 503 30.58 8.75 36.96
C ASP A 503 29.66 7.53 37.02
N GLU A 504 28.42 7.69 37.46
CA GLU A 504 27.41 6.62 37.43
C GLU A 504 26.92 6.40 36.00
N GLN A 505 26.68 7.48 35.25
CA GLN A 505 26.31 7.41 33.84
C GLN A 505 27.35 6.64 33.02
N ARG A 506 28.65 6.89 33.24
CA ARG A 506 29.73 6.16 32.55
C ARG A 506 29.68 4.66 32.82
N LYS A 507 29.34 4.23 34.04
CA LYS A 507 29.21 2.81 34.37
C LYS A 507 28.01 2.20 33.65
N ILE A 508 26.88 2.88 33.66
CA ILE A 508 25.62 2.38 33.07
C ILE A 508 25.69 2.31 31.53
N LEU A 509 26.29 3.31 30.89
CA LEU A 509 26.30 3.50 29.44
C LEU A 509 27.52 2.90 28.73
N VAL A 510 28.37 2.14 29.44
CA VAL A 510 29.65 1.65 28.92
C VAL A 510 29.51 0.79 27.65
N HIS A 511 28.50 -0.08 27.58
CA HIS A 511 28.26 -0.89 26.38
C HIS A 511 27.79 -0.03 25.19
N LEU A 512 26.99 1.00 25.44
CA LEU A 512 26.57 1.92 24.37
C LEU A 512 27.77 2.67 23.78
N LYS A 513 28.80 2.98 24.59
CA LYS A 513 30.05 3.52 24.06
C LYS A 513 30.71 2.55 23.06
N GLU A 514 30.76 1.26 23.37
CA GLU A 514 31.30 0.24 22.45
C GLU A 514 30.50 0.12 21.15
N GLU A 515 29.18 0.28 21.24
CA GLU A 515 28.31 0.35 20.06
C GLU A 515 28.61 1.60 19.22
N ILE A 516 28.75 2.78 19.83
CA ILE A 516 29.12 4.01 19.12
C ILE A 516 30.47 3.85 18.43
N ASP A 517 31.47 3.26 19.09
CA ASP A 517 32.78 2.99 18.51
C ASP A 517 32.67 2.04 17.29
N THR A 518 31.78 1.05 17.36
CA THR A 518 31.47 0.15 16.22
C THR A 518 30.83 0.92 15.06
N LEU A 519 29.87 1.81 15.33
CA LEU A 519 29.21 2.64 14.33
C LEU A 519 30.21 3.58 13.64
N LYS A 520 31.15 4.19 14.38
CA LYS A 520 32.25 4.99 13.81
C LYS A 520 33.07 4.19 12.80
N GLY A 521 33.36 2.92 13.10
CA GLY A 521 34.03 2.01 12.18
C GLY A 521 33.26 1.78 10.88
N LEU A 522 31.94 1.62 10.97
CA LEU A 522 31.07 1.42 9.80
C LEU A 522 31.05 2.65 8.88
N PHE A 523 30.96 3.86 9.43
CA PHE A 523 31.05 5.09 8.62
C PHE A 523 32.42 5.32 7.99
N ALA A 524 33.51 4.88 8.65
CA ALA A 524 34.86 5.04 8.14
C ALA A 524 35.18 4.09 6.96
N CYS A 525 34.55 2.91 6.90
CA CYS A 525 34.76 1.93 5.83
C CYS A 525 34.08 2.30 4.49
N CYS A 526 33.24 3.33 4.47
CA CYS A 526 32.46 3.74 3.29
C CYS A 526 33.06 4.96 2.54
N LYS A 527 34.32 5.32 2.81
CA LYS A 527 35.05 6.38 2.08
C LYS A 527 35.81 5.87 0.87
#